data_AF-F5IYR4-F1
#
_entry.id   AF-F5IYR4-F1
#
_cell.length_a   1.000
_cell.length_b   1.000
_cell.length_c   1.000
_cell.angle_alpha   90.00
_cell.angle_beta   90.00
_cell.angle_gamma   90.00
#
_symmetry.space_group_name_H-M   'P 1'
#
loop_
_entity.id
_entity.type
_entity.pdbx_description
1 polymer ?
#
loop_
_entity_poly.entity_id
_entity_poly.type
_entity_poly.pdbx_seq_one_letter_code
_entity_poly.pdbx_strand_id
1 'polypeptide(L)'
;MKYKEKTASEIIRMTEQDLCSISEICKSFKISRKTFYEWKKMKPEFKEAVEEAIDHREDVMIASARIGLKQLLEGYVQKKEKITYVPDKNDPVNDVEKCRVVEKKFCPPSIRAIKYVLDREERKKDKDRLLASERRPLVIEVQDEETKRQLMILQENGFRSGGSLNPEVVAAVDRKLEEERTNGHRSEAYVKVKSEELKVENGQEQTEQGQVMEQTPVAPVEKPKVNLYPFLPPGYTSRTD
;
A
#
# COMPACT_ATOMS: atom_id res chain seq x y z
N MET A 1 6.99 34.40 -34.19
CA MET A 1 5.52 34.58 -34.33
C MET A 1 5.00 35.20 -33.04
N LYS A 2 4.10 36.19 -33.08
CA LYS A 2 3.57 36.84 -31.87
C LYS A 2 2.60 35.90 -31.13
N TYR A 3 2.63 35.92 -29.80
CA TYR A 3 1.72 35.15 -28.95
C TYR A 3 0.27 35.56 -29.20
N LYS A 4 -0.63 34.58 -29.32
CA LYS A 4 -2.07 34.78 -29.51
C LYS A 4 -2.81 33.91 -28.51
N GLU A 5 -3.57 34.54 -27.60
CA GLU A 5 -4.30 33.85 -26.54
C GLU A 5 -5.20 32.73 -27.09
N LYS A 6 -5.99 33.02 -28.15
CA LYS A 6 -6.88 32.03 -28.77
C LYS A 6 -6.14 30.78 -29.28
N THR A 7 -4.94 30.97 -29.83
CA THR A 7 -4.12 29.85 -30.31
C THR A 7 -3.52 29.08 -29.14
N ALA A 8 -3.11 29.76 -28.08
CA ALA A 8 -2.59 29.15 -26.87
C ALA A 8 -3.66 28.30 -26.15
N SER A 9 -4.87 28.81 -25.96
CA SER A 9 -5.98 28.07 -25.36
C SER A 9 -6.35 26.82 -26.16
N GLU A 10 -6.37 26.91 -27.48
CA GLU A 10 -6.70 25.77 -28.33
C GLU A 10 -5.57 24.71 -28.35
N ILE A 11 -4.32 25.15 -28.25
CA ILE A 11 -3.17 24.26 -28.03
C ILE A 11 -3.30 23.48 -26.72
N ILE A 12 -3.70 24.14 -25.63
CA ILE A 12 -3.93 23.50 -24.33
C ILE A 12 -5.03 22.45 -24.47
N ARG A 13 -6.18 22.81 -25.07
CA ARG A 13 -7.29 21.89 -25.32
C ARG A 13 -6.89 20.66 -26.15
N MET A 14 -6.09 20.84 -27.21
CA MET A 14 -5.57 19.71 -27.99
C MET A 14 -4.52 18.88 -27.25
N THR A 15 -3.78 19.49 -26.32
CA THR A 15 -2.80 18.77 -25.47
C THR A 15 -3.53 17.87 -24.48
N GLU A 16 -4.64 18.35 -23.93
CA GLU A 16 -5.53 17.59 -23.05
C GLU A 16 -6.22 16.43 -23.80
N GLN A 17 -6.59 16.64 -25.07
CA GLN A 17 -7.24 15.64 -25.93
C GLN A 17 -6.25 14.66 -26.58
N ASP A 18 -5.59 13.89 -25.73
CA ASP A 18 -5.01 12.54 -25.82
C ASP A 18 -4.42 11.91 -27.11
N LEU A 19 -4.30 12.59 -28.25
CA LEU A 19 -3.86 11.95 -29.51
C LEU A 19 -2.83 12.73 -30.33
N CYS A 20 -2.34 13.87 -29.86
CA CYS A 20 -1.38 14.68 -30.61
C CYS A 20 -0.12 14.94 -29.80
N SER A 21 1.03 14.54 -30.34
CA SER A 21 2.33 15.01 -29.86
C SER A 21 2.45 16.52 -30.04
N ILE A 22 3.31 17.16 -29.24
CA ILE A 22 3.62 18.60 -29.37
C ILE A 22 4.01 18.96 -30.81
N SER A 23 4.67 18.04 -31.53
CA SER A 23 5.05 18.24 -32.94
C SER A 23 3.82 18.28 -33.87
N GLU A 24 2.83 17.43 -33.66
CA GLU A 24 1.58 17.41 -34.43
C GLU A 24 0.72 18.63 -34.11
N ILE A 25 0.62 19.00 -32.83
CA ILE A 25 -0.04 20.23 -32.40
C ILE A 25 0.60 21.43 -33.10
N CYS A 26 1.94 21.54 -33.08
CA CYS A 26 2.65 22.62 -33.75
C CYS A 26 2.35 22.69 -35.27
N LYS A 27 2.26 21.53 -35.94
CA LYS A 27 1.89 21.45 -37.36
C LYS A 27 0.46 21.94 -37.61
N SER A 28 -0.50 21.51 -36.79
CA SER A 28 -1.91 21.91 -36.90
C SER A 28 -2.10 23.42 -36.78
N PHE A 29 -1.37 24.08 -35.87
CA PHE A 29 -1.43 25.53 -35.69
C PHE A 29 -0.43 26.32 -36.56
N LYS A 30 0.32 25.64 -37.44
CA LYS A 30 1.38 26.24 -38.28
C LYS A 30 2.39 27.06 -37.47
N ILE A 31 2.72 26.61 -36.27
CA ILE A 31 3.75 27.19 -35.41
C ILE A 31 5.01 26.33 -35.42
N SER A 32 6.17 26.96 -35.25
CA SER A 32 7.39 26.19 -35.04
C SER A 32 7.47 25.69 -33.60
N ARG A 33 8.10 24.52 -33.38
CA ARG A 33 8.38 24.03 -32.01
C ARG A 33 9.17 25.05 -31.18
N LYS A 34 10.10 25.77 -31.81
CA LYS A 34 10.87 26.84 -31.16
C LYS A 34 9.95 27.94 -30.62
N THR A 35 8.95 28.36 -31.41
CA THR A 35 7.96 29.35 -30.99
C THR A 35 7.10 28.85 -29.82
N PHE A 36 6.70 27.58 -29.82
CA PHE A 36 5.97 26.98 -28.71
C PHE A 36 6.76 27.03 -27.39
N TYR A 37 8.03 26.59 -27.41
CA TYR A 37 8.87 26.63 -26.21
C TYR A 37 9.26 28.05 -25.80
N GLU A 38 9.36 28.98 -26.75
CA GLU A 38 9.56 30.40 -26.46
C GLU A 38 8.33 31.00 -25.77
N TRP A 39 7.12 30.63 -26.17
CA TRP A 39 5.89 31.01 -25.45
C TRP A 39 5.88 30.42 -24.04
N LYS A 40 6.25 29.14 -23.88
CA LYS A 40 6.38 28.48 -22.58
C LYS A 40 7.40 29.18 -21.65
N LYS A 41 8.46 29.79 -22.21
CA LYS A 41 9.45 30.55 -21.44
C LYS A 41 8.98 31.97 -21.08
N MET A 42 8.29 32.64 -22.01
CA MET A 42 7.89 34.03 -21.87
C MET A 42 6.59 34.23 -21.07
N LYS A 43 5.77 33.18 -20.97
CA LYS A 43 4.46 33.20 -20.31
C LYS A 43 4.34 32.02 -19.33
N PRO A 44 4.56 32.24 -18.02
CA PRO A 44 4.45 31.18 -17.03
C PRO A 44 3.04 30.59 -16.96
N GLU A 45 2.00 31.39 -17.21
CA GLU A 45 0.60 30.94 -17.20
C GLU A 45 0.35 29.92 -18.31
N PHE A 46 0.91 30.15 -19.51
CA PHE A 46 0.83 29.20 -20.62
C PHE A 46 1.63 27.93 -20.34
N LYS A 47 2.76 28.05 -19.65
CA LYS A 47 3.55 26.90 -19.23
C LYS A 47 2.77 26.00 -18.27
N GLU A 48 2.20 26.59 -17.22
CA GLU A 48 1.44 25.88 -16.20
C GLU A 48 0.22 25.19 -16.81
N ALA A 49 -0.56 25.90 -17.62
CA ALA A 49 -1.73 25.31 -18.27
C ALA A 49 -1.39 24.16 -19.24
N VAL A 50 -0.23 24.21 -19.91
CA VAL A 50 0.24 23.09 -20.74
C VAL A 50 0.66 21.90 -19.89
N GLU A 51 1.32 22.14 -18.75
CA GLU A 51 1.72 21.06 -17.82
C GLU A 51 0.48 20.41 -17.19
N GLU A 52 -0.48 21.20 -16.72
CA GLU A 52 -1.76 20.71 -16.19
C GLU A 52 -2.55 19.91 -17.24
N ALA A 53 -2.58 20.35 -18.50
CA ALA A 53 -3.23 19.59 -19.58
C ALA A 53 -2.56 18.23 -19.85
N ILE A 54 -1.23 18.14 -19.67
CA ILE A 54 -0.51 16.86 -19.79
C ILE A 54 -0.83 15.96 -18.60
N ASP A 55 -0.81 16.49 -17.38
CA ASP A 55 -1.13 15.74 -16.17
C ASP A 55 -2.58 15.22 -16.21
N HIS A 56 -3.53 16.07 -16.60
CA HIS A 56 -4.94 15.67 -16.77
C HIS A 56 -5.10 14.53 -17.77
N ARG A 57 -4.40 14.64 -18.91
CA ARG A 57 -4.37 13.60 -19.94
C ARG A 57 -3.82 12.27 -19.38
N GLU A 58 -2.72 12.32 -18.63
CA GLU A 58 -2.15 11.14 -17.98
C GLU A 58 -3.11 10.51 -16.97
N ASP A 59 -3.80 11.31 -16.17
CA ASP A 59 -4.81 10.85 -15.21
C ASP A 59 -5.98 10.14 -15.90
N VAL A 60 -6.50 10.71 -17.00
CA VAL A 60 -7.57 10.09 -17.80
C VAL A 60 -7.10 8.77 -18.42
N MET A 61 -5.86 8.72 -18.92
CA MET A 61 -5.26 7.50 -19.46
C MET A 61 -5.12 6.42 -18.38
N ILE A 62 -4.65 6.79 -17.19
CA ILE A 62 -4.55 5.88 -16.04
C ILE A 62 -5.94 5.37 -15.62
N ALA A 63 -6.95 6.25 -15.57
CA ALA A 63 -8.32 5.86 -15.24
C ALA A 63 -8.86 4.85 -16.26
N SER A 64 -8.64 5.08 -17.55
CA SER A 64 -9.04 4.18 -18.64
C SER A 64 -8.29 2.84 -18.58
N ALA A 65 -6.99 2.85 -18.28
CA ALA A 65 -6.20 1.64 -18.05
C ALA A 65 -6.73 0.83 -16.85
N ARG A 66 -7.16 1.50 -15.76
CA ARG A 66 -7.80 0.85 -14.60
C ARG A 66 -9.12 0.20 -14.98
N ILE A 67 -9.94 0.86 -15.80
CA ILE A 67 -11.21 0.30 -16.30
C ILE A 67 -10.93 -0.94 -17.16
N GLY A 68 -9.96 -0.86 -18.08
CA GLY A 68 -9.56 -2.00 -18.90
C GLY A 68 -9.02 -3.16 -18.07
N LEU A 69 -8.19 -2.89 -17.05
CA LEU A 69 -7.73 -3.90 -16.12
C LEU A 69 -8.89 -4.56 -15.36
N LYS A 70 -9.88 -3.78 -14.92
CA LYS A 70 -11.09 -4.31 -14.27
C LYS A 70 -11.86 -5.26 -15.19
N GLN A 71 -12.07 -4.88 -16.45
CA GLN A 71 -12.72 -5.74 -17.45
C GLN A 71 -11.95 -7.06 -17.66
N LEU A 72 -10.61 -7.00 -17.63
CA LEU A 72 -9.78 -8.21 -17.69
C LEU A 72 -9.88 -9.09 -16.45
N LEU A 73 -10.18 -8.54 -15.27
CA LEU A 73 -10.34 -9.32 -14.03
C LEU A 73 -11.74 -9.94 -13.89
N GLU A 74 -12.78 -9.24 -14.33
CA GLU A 74 -14.17 -9.71 -14.23
C GLU A 74 -14.57 -10.59 -15.42
N GLY A 75 -13.84 -10.48 -16.53
CA GLY A 75 -14.30 -10.96 -17.82
C GLY A 75 -15.25 -9.96 -18.48
N TYR A 76 -15.41 -10.06 -19.81
CA TYR A 76 -16.23 -9.14 -20.58
C TYR A 76 -16.86 -9.83 -21.78
N VAL A 77 -17.93 -9.26 -22.34
CA VAL A 77 -18.58 -9.78 -23.54
C VAL A 77 -18.12 -8.98 -24.75
N GLN A 78 -17.44 -9.64 -25.67
CA GLN A 78 -17.11 -9.08 -26.97
C GLN A 78 -18.30 -9.25 -27.92
N LYS A 79 -18.81 -8.14 -28.45
CA LYS A 79 -19.84 -8.13 -29.49
C LYS A 79 -19.19 -7.95 -30.85
N LYS A 80 -19.47 -8.86 -31.77
CA LYS A 80 -19.07 -8.76 -33.17
C LYS A 80 -20.32 -8.56 -34.00
N GLU A 81 -20.43 -7.41 -34.66
CA GLU A 81 -21.55 -7.09 -35.52
C GLU A 81 -21.13 -7.21 -36.99
N LYS A 82 -21.90 -7.97 -37.78
CA LYS A 82 -21.75 -8.05 -39.22
C LYS A 82 -23.03 -7.53 -39.85
N ILE A 83 -22.92 -6.40 -40.55
CA ILE A 83 -24.02 -5.79 -41.30
C ILE A 83 -23.80 -6.11 -42.78
N THR A 84 -24.84 -6.61 -43.45
CA THR A 84 -24.83 -6.86 -44.89
C THR A 84 -25.81 -5.91 -45.57
N TYR A 85 -25.30 -5.10 -46.49
CA TYR A 85 -26.07 -4.14 -47.28
C TYR A 85 -26.36 -4.72 -48.67
N VAL A 86 -27.53 -4.40 -49.21
CA VAL A 86 -27.94 -4.77 -50.58
C VAL A 86 -28.57 -3.54 -51.24
N PRO A 87 -28.30 -3.28 -52.54
CA PRO A 87 -28.87 -2.14 -53.24
C PRO A 87 -30.39 -2.16 -53.18
N ASP A 88 -31.01 -0.99 -52.98
CA ASP A 88 -32.46 -0.85 -53.01
C ASP A 88 -32.99 -1.24 -54.41
N LYS A 89 -34.13 -1.93 -54.44
CA LYS A 89 -34.82 -2.28 -55.69
C LYS A 89 -35.39 -1.06 -56.39
N ASN A 90 -35.64 0.03 -55.63
CA ASN A 90 -36.27 1.25 -56.14
C ASN A 90 -35.29 2.40 -56.37
N ASP A 91 -34.08 2.35 -55.81
CA ASP A 91 -33.03 3.35 -56.01
C ASP A 91 -31.64 2.68 -55.95
N PRO A 92 -31.02 2.36 -57.11
CA PRO A 92 -29.73 1.68 -57.16
C PRO A 92 -28.57 2.49 -56.57
N VAL A 93 -28.78 3.76 -56.23
CA VAL A 93 -27.77 4.65 -55.66
C VAL A 93 -27.64 4.45 -54.15
N ASN A 94 -28.67 3.93 -53.49
CA ASN A 94 -28.73 3.77 -52.03
C ASN A 94 -28.73 2.29 -51.62
N ASP A 95 -27.82 1.94 -50.72
CA ASP A 95 -27.71 0.61 -50.11
C ASP A 95 -28.66 0.50 -48.90
N VAL A 96 -29.47 -0.56 -48.87
CA VAL A 96 -30.38 -0.86 -47.75
C VAL A 96 -29.81 -2.01 -46.91
N GLU A 97 -29.83 -1.85 -45.59
CA GLU A 97 -29.42 -2.88 -44.65
C GLU A 97 -30.35 -4.10 -44.73
N LYS A 98 -29.84 -5.24 -45.20
CA LYS A 98 -30.62 -6.47 -45.38
C LYS A 98 -30.56 -7.36 -44.14
N CYS A 99 -29.41 -7.42 -43.47
CA CYS A 99 -29.20 -8.33 -42.35
C CYS A 99 -28.11 -7.83 -41.41
N ARG A 100 -28.42 -7.84 -40.11
CA ARG A 100 -27.48 -7.60 -39.02
C ARG A 100 -27.34 -8.86 -38.19
N VAL A 101 -26.14 -9.43 -38.17
CA VAL A 101 -25.80 -10.57 -37.30
C VAL A 101 -24.94 -10.05 -36.16
N VAL A 102 -25.41 -10.24 -34.91
CA VAL A 102 -24.69 -9.85 -33.70
C VAL A 102 -24.25 -11.11 -32.97
N GLU A 103 -22.96 -11.43 -33.05
CA GLU A 103 -22.34 -12.52 -32.31
C GLU A 103 -21.81 -12.00 -30.97
N LYS A 104 -22.13 -12.68 -29.87
CA LYS A 104 -21.66 -12.34 -28.53
C LYS A 104 -20.74 -13.45 -28.04
N LYS A 105 -19.45 -13.11 -27.83
CA LYS A 105 -18.46 -14.02 -27.27
C LYS A 105 -18.11 -13.56 -25.86
N PHE A 106 -18.32 -14.43 -24.88
CA PHE A 106 -17.83 -14.18 -23.52
C PHE A 106 -16.32 -14.42 -23.45
N CYS A 107 -15.59 -13.43 -22.95
CA CYS A 107 -14.16 -13.49 -22.68
C CYS A 107 -13.97 -13.68 -21.16
N PRO A 108 -13.41 -14.81 -20.71
CA PRO A 108 -13.20 -15.06 -19.29
C PRO A 108 -12.13 -14.12 -18.69
N PRO A 109 -12.07 -14.02 -17.35
CA PRO A 109 -10.99 -13.34 -16.66
C PRO A 109 -9.59 -13.75 -17.15
N SER A 110 -8.73 -12.77 -17.37
CA SER A 110 -7.36 -12.97 -17.80
C SER A 110 -6.48 -13.39 -16.63
N ILE A 111 -5.94 -14.61 -16.70
CA ILE A 111 -4.99 -15.16 -15.72
C ILE A 111 -3.79 -14.22 -15.52
N ARG A 112 -3.30 -13.60 -16.60
CA ARG A 112 -2.17 -12.66 -16.55
C ARG A 112 -2.52 -11.41 -15.74
N ALA A 113 -3.72 -10.87 -15.92
CA ALA A 113 -4.18 -9.70 -15.17
C ALA A 113 -4.39 -10.04 -13.69
N ILE A 114 -4.98 -11.20 -13.38
CA ILE A 114 -5.16 -11.70 -12.02
C ILE A 114 -3.80 -11.84 -11.32
N LYS A 115 -2.86 -12.55 -11.95
CA LYS A 115 -1.49 -12.71 -11.43
C LYS A 115 -0.83 -11.36 -11.16
N TYR A 116 -0.89 -10.43 -12.12
CA TYR A 116 -0.29 -9.10 -11.97
C TYR A 116 -0.80 -8.35 -10.73
N VAL A 117 -2.11 -8.41 -10.45
CA VAL A 117 -2.71 -7.75 -9.28
C VAL A 117 -2.29 -8.42 -7.98
N LEU A 118 -2.31 -9.76 -7.93
CA LEU A 118 -1.89 -10.51 -6.75
C LEU A 118 -0.39 -10.29 -6.44
N ASP A 119 0.48 -10.39 -7.44
CA ASP A 119 1.93 -10.14 -7.32
C ASP A 119 2.23 -8.69 -6.91
N ARG A 120 1.38 -7.73 -7.29
CA ARG A 120 1.52 -6.32 -6.88
C ARG A 120 1.18 -6.15 -5.40
N GLU A 121 0.13 -6.79 -4.91
CA GLU A 121 -0.26 -6.73 -3.50
C GLU A 121 0.74 -7.45 -2.59
N GLU A 122 1.29 -8.58 -3.02
CA GLU A 122 2.35 -9.29 -2.29
C GLU A 122 3.59 -8.42 -2.13
N ARG A 123 4.11 -7.86 -3.23
CA ARG A 123 5.27 -6.94 -3.19
C ARG A 123 5.03 -5.71 -2.31
N LYS A 124 3.80 -5.19 -2.29
CA LYS A 124 3.43 -4.08 -1.41
C LYS A 124 3.51 -4.50 0.06
N LYS A 125 2.95 -5.65 0.42
CA LYS A 125 3.03 -6.20 1.78
C LYS A 125 4.46 -6.47 2.21
N ASP A 126 5.29 -7.00 1.33
CA ASP A 126 6.71 -7.23 1.62
C ASP A 126 7.44 -5.92 1.88
N LYS A 127 7.19 -4.89 1.05
CA LYS A 127 7.74 -3.56 1.27
C LYS A 127 7.27 -2.97 2.60
N ASP A 128 5.98 -3.07 2.93
CA ASP A 128 5.44 -2.57 4.18
C ASP A 128 6.01 -3.31 5.39
N ARG A 129 6.24 -4.63 5.27
CA ARG A 129 6.90 -5.45 6.31
C ARG A 129 8.35 -5.05 6.51
N LEU A 130 9.10 -4.77 5.43
CA LEU A 130 10.47 -4.28 5.51
C LEU A 130 10.52 -2.92 6.21
N LEU A 131 9.68 -1.97 5.80
CA LEU A 131 9.57 -0.67 6.46
C LEU A 131 9.18 -0.79 7.94
N ALA A 132 8.30 -1.74 8.27
CA ALA A 132 7.93 -2.01 9.65
C ALA A 132 9.08 -2.64 10.46
N SER A 133 9.97 -3.41 9.81
CA SER A 133 11.17 -3.94 10.45
C SER A 133 12.27 -2.90 10.64
N GLU A 134 12.47 -1.99 9.68
CA GLU A 134 13.41 -0.86 9.79
C GLU A 134 13.04 0.11 10.91
N ARG A 135 11.75 0.23 11.23
CA ARG A 135 11.26 1.07 12.33
C ARG A 135 11.45 0.45 13.72
N ARG A 136 11.83 -0.83 13.81
CA ARG A 136 12.13 -1.45 15.11
C ARG A 136 13.57 -1.09 15.47
N PRO A 137 13.83 -0.48 16.64
CA PRO A 137 15.19 -0.28 17.08
C PRO A 137 15.88 -1.64 17.16
N LEU A 138 17.12 -1.72 16.67
CA LEU A 138 17.93 -2.91 16.85
C LEU A 138 18.21 -3.06 18.35
N VAL A 139 17.55 -4.02 18.98
CA VAL A 139 17.79 -4.36 20.40
C VAL A 139 18.93 -5.37 20.45
N ILE A 140 20.05 -4.94 21.02
CA ILE A 140 21.19 -5.82 21.30
C ILE A 140 21.11 -6.16 22.79
N GLU A 141 20.80 -7.41 23.11
CA GLU A 141 20.86 -7.93 24.48
C GLU A 141 22.30 -8.34 24.79
N VAL A 142 22.90 -7.70 25.80
CA VAL A 142 24.28 -7.93 26.19
C VAL A 142 24.26 -8.67 27.52
N GLN A 143 24.82 -9.88 27.53
CA GLN A 143 24.84 -10.75 28.73
C GLN A 143 25.97 -10.39 29.70
N ASP A 144 27.10 -9.90 29.17
CA ASP A 144 28.29 -9.57 29.94
C ASP A 144 28.23 -8.13 30.48
N GLU A 145 28.42 -7.99 31.79
CA GLU A 145 28.33 -6.69 32.50
C GLU A 145 29.44 -5.72 32.07
N GLU A 146 30.65 -6.22 31.78
CA GLU A 146 31.75 -5.37 31.32
C GLU A 146 31.48 -4.81 29.93
N THR A 147 31.00 -5.67 29.02
CA THR A 147 30.59 -5.26 27.67
C THR A 147 29.40 -4.30 27.72
N LYS A 148 28.41 -4.53 28.59
CA LYS A 148 27.29 -3.60 28.84
C LYS A 148 27.81 -2.23 29.25
N ARG A 149 28.75 -2.17 30.19
CA ARG A 149 29.40 -0.94 30.64
C ARG A 149 30.12 -0.22 29.51
N GLN A 150 30.92 -0.93 28.71
CA GLN A 150 31.65 -0.34 27.59
C GLN A 150 30.70 0.23 26.51
N LEU A 151 29.59 -0.45 26.22
CA LEU A 151 28.57 0.02 25.28
C LEU A 151 27.82 1.23 25.80
N MET A 152 27.51 1.30 27.10
CA MET A 152 26.92 2.49 27.71
C MET A 152 27.87 3.69 27.66
N ILE A 153 29.17 3.50 27.89
CA ILE A 153 30.19 4.54 27.72
C ILE A 153 30.24 5.04 26.27
N LEU A 154 30.18 4.12 25.31
CA LEU A 154 30.16 4.46 23.89
C LEU A 154 28.89 5.26 23.52
N GLN A 155 27.73 4.89 24.06
CA GLN A 155 26.46 5.57 23.85
C GLN A 155 26.45 6.99 24.44
N GLU A 156 26.89 7.14 25.69
CA GLU A 156 26.94 8.44 26.38
C GLU A 156 27.94 9.40 25.68
N ASN A 157 29.01 8.85 25.09
CA ASN A 157 29.98 9.62 24.28
C ASN A 157 29.52 9.84 22.82
N GLY A 158 28.25 9.62 22.50
CA GLY A 158 27.69 9.86 21.16
C GLY A 158 28.29 8.98 20.07
N PHE A 159 28.62 7.73 20.39
CA PHE A 159 29.24 6.73 19.50
C PHE A 159 30.62 7.14 18.96
N ARG A 160 31.36 7.99 19.69
CA ARG A 160 32.74 8.36 19.36
C ARG A 160 33.75 7.55 20.17
N SER A 161 34.91 7.27 19.58
CA SER A 161 36.04 6.62 20.25
C SER A 161 36.60 7.48 21.39
N GLY A 162 37.23 6.85 22.38
CA GLY A 162 37.93 7.53 23.47
C GLY A 162 37.06 7.90 24.68
N GLY A 163 35.79 7.49 24.72
CA GLY A 163 34.91 7.75 25.87
C GLY A 163 35.41 7.18 27.20
N SER A 164 36.17 6.08 27.16
CA SER A 164 36.81 5.49 28.35
C SER A 164 37.92 6.35 28.96
N LEU A 165 38.44 7.32 28.21
CA LEU A 165 39.46 8.27 28.68
C LEU A 165 38.84 9.55 29.24
N ASN A 166 37.52 9.74 29.08
CA ASN A 166 36.82 10.89 29.64
C ASN A 166 36.25 10.53 31.03
N PRO A 167 36.84 11.03 32.13
CA PRO A 167 36.44 10.67 33.48
C PRO A 167 35.00 11.08 33.81
N GLU A 168 34.48 12.14 33.19
CA GLU A 168 33.10 12.61 33.41
C GLU A 168 32.08 11.63 32.82
N VAL A 169 32.34 11.15 31.60
CA VAL A 169 31.48 10.16 30.91
C VAL A 169 31.52 8.82 31.64
N VAL A 170 32.70 8.37 32.07
CA VAL A 170 32.87 7.12 32.80
C VAL A 170 32.15 7.16 34.15
N ALA A 171 32.35 8.23 34.93
CA ALA A 171 31.68 8.38 36.23
C ALA A 171 30.16 8.46 36.10
N ALA A 172 29.65 9.12 35.05
CA ALA A 172 28.21 9.17 34.79
C ALA A 172 27.61 7.79 34.49
N VAL A 173 28.30 6.96 33.71
CA VAL A 173 27.86 5.58 33.40
C VAL A 173 27.97 4.67 34.62
N ASP A 174 29.06 4.75 35.38
CA ASP A 174 29.23 3.96 36.60
C ASP A 174 28.14 4.29 37.64
N ARG A 175 27.79 5.58 37.78
CA ARG A 175 26.67 5.98 38.63
C ARG A 175 25.33 5.39 38.17
N LYS A 176 25.05 5.39 36.85
CA LYS A 176 23.83 4.78 36.28
C LYS A 176 23.78 3.27 36.55
N LEU A 177 24.90 2.55 36.42
CA LEU A 177 24.98 1.12 36.69
C LEU A 177 24.77 0.79 38.17
N GLU A 178 25.33 1.59 39.09
CA GLU A 178 25.11 1.42 40.52
C GLU A 178 23.67 1.77 40.95
N GLU A 179 23.06 2.77 40.33
CA GLU A 179 21.62 3.09 40.50
C GLU A 179 20.73 1.93 40.02
N GLU A 180 21.04 1.29 38.89
CA GLU A 180 20.32 0.09 38.41
C GLU A 180 20.48 -1.09 39.38
N ARG A 181 21.68 -1.32 39.91
CA ARG A 181 21.95 -2.41 40.88
C ARG A 181 21.25 -2.21 42.21
N THR A 182 21.26 -0.99 42.73
CA THR A 182 20.59 -0.63 43.98
C THR A 182 19.07 -0.63 43.85
N ASN A 183 18.52 -0.22 42.71
CA ASN A 183 17.09 -0.33 42.43
C ASN A 183 16.64 -1.78 42.20
N GLY A 184 17.47 -2.60 41.55
CA GLY A 184 17.27 -4.06 41.46
C GLY A 184 17.24 -4.71 42.85
N HIS A 185 18.24 -4.43 43.70
CA HIS A 185 18.29 -4.90 45.09
C HIS A 185 17.12 -4.40 45.94
N ARG A 186 16.66 -3.16 45.74
CA ARG A 186 15.49 -2.62 46.45
C ARG A 186 14.21 -3.34 46.05
N SER A 187 14.08 -3.75 44.79
CA SER A 187 12.94 -4.55 44.32
C SER A 187 12.97 -5.99 44.85
N GLU A 188 14.15 -6.62 44.94
CA GLU A 188 14.33 -7.95 45.52
C GLU A 188 14.15 -7.95 47.05
N ALA A 189 14.65 -6.92 47.74
CA ALA A 189 14.44 -6.72 49.18
C ALA A 189 12.95 -6.48 49.51
N TYR A 190 12.22 -5.72 48.68
CA TYR A 190 10.79 -5.51 48.86
C TYR A 190 9.97 -6.81 48.69
N VAL A 191 10.37 -7.67 47.74
CA VAL A 191 9.77 -9.01 47.56
C VAL A 191 10.08 -9.93 48.74
N LYS A 192 11.29 -9.85 49.30
CA LYS A 192 11.71 -10.66 50.45
C LYS A 192 11.00 -10.25 51.75
N VAL A 193 10.90 -8.95 52.04
CA VAL A 193 10.18 -8.42 53.21
C VAL A 193 8.70 -8.80 53.17
N LYS A 194 8.05 -8.71 52.00
CA LYS A 194 6.64 -9.12 51.84
C LYS A 194 6.42 -10.62 52.08
N SER A 195 7.40 -11.45 51.74
CA SER A 195 7.35 -12.90 52.00
C SER A 195 7.61 -13.28 53.47
N GLU A 196 8.26 -12.41 54.24
CA GLU A 196 8.50 -12.58 55.68
C GLU A 196 7.34 -12.02 56.51
N GLU A 197 6.72 -10.90 56.10
CA GLU A 197 5.48 -10.37 56.70
C GLU A 197 4.31 -11.37 56.59
N LEU A 198 4.16 -12.04 55.45
CA LEU A 198 3.17 -13.11 55.22
C LEU A 198 3.38 -14.36 56.10
N LYS A 199 4.58 -14.55 56.68
CA LYS A 199 4.85 -15.65 57.63
C LYS A 199 4.51 -15.27 59.08
N VAL A 200 4.53 -13.97 59.41
CA VAL A 200 4.17 -13.47 60.73
C VAL A 200 2.64 -13.38 60.86
N GLU A 201 1.92 -12.98 59.81
CA GLU A 201 0.44 -12.98 59.77
C GLU A 201 -0.15 -14.39 59.86
N ASN A 202 0.40 -15.38 59.14
CA ASN A 202 -0.06 -16.78 59.20
C ASN A 202 0.16 -17.47 60.56
N GLY A 203 0.94 -16.88 61.47
CA GLY A 203 1.11 -17.37 62.83
C GLY A 203 0.03 -16.87 63.80
N GLN A 204 -0.73 -15.83 63.44
CA GLN A 204 -1.76 -15.21 64.29
C GLN A 204 -3.20 -15.54 63.85
N GLU A 205 -3.43 -16.03 62.64
CA GLU A 205 -4.78 -16.31 62.11
C GLU A 205 -5.27 -17.78 62.25
N GLN A 206 -4.55 -18.69 62.91
CA GLN A 206 -5.03 -20.07 63.14
C GLN A 206 -6.06 -20.24 64.27
N THR A 207 -6.74 -19.17 64.73
CA THR A 207 -7.68 -19.28 65.87
C THR A 207 -9.14 -18.92 65.57
N GLU A 208 -9.53 -18.55 64.35
CA GLU A 208 -10.94 -18.18 64.10
C GLU A 208 -11.49 -18.73 62.77
N GLN A 209 -12.32 -19.78 62.91
CA GLN A 209 -13.59 -20.03 62.16
C GLN A 209 -13.45 -20.37 60.65
N GLY A 210 -13.98 -21.45 60.07
CA GLY A 210 -15.10 -22.33 60.43
C GLY A 210 -16.23 -22.22 59.36
N GLN A 211 -16.40 -23.27 58.53
CA GLN A 211 -17.63 -23.64 57.75
C GLN A 211 -18.08 -22.73 56.56
N VAL A 212 -18.73 -23.12 55.44
CA VAL A 212 -19.33 -24.34 54.82
C VAL A 212 -19.85 -24.01 53.38
N MET A 213 -19.78 -24.97 52.42
CA MET A 213 -20.62 -25.33 51.20
C MET A 213 -21.09 -24.24 50.18
N GLU A 214 -21.49 -24.43 48.91
CA GLU A 214 -21.92 -25.56 48.03
C GLU A 214 -21.90 -25.16 46.50
N GLN A 215 -22.35 -26.04 45.59
CA GLN A 215 -22.01 -26.18 44.15
C GLN A 215 -23.03 -25.64 43.08
N THR A 216 -22.50 -25.25 41.89
CA THR A 216 -22.96 -25.41 40.44
C THR A 216 -24.32 -24.84 39.94
N PRO A 217 -24.61 -24.62 38.60
CA PRO A 217 -24.16 -25.35 37.37
C PRO A 217 -23.98 -24.58 36.01
N VAL A 218 -23.83 -25.36 34.92
CA VAL A 218 -23.30 -25.13 33.54
C VAL A 218 -24.37 -24.95 32.42
N ALA A 219 -24.03 -24.23 31.31
CA ALA A 219 -24.27 -24.54 29.84
C ALA A 219 -24.38 -23.26 28.93
N PRO A 220 -24.31 -23.27 27.56
CA PRO A 220 -23.79 -24.24 26.55
C PRO A 220 -22.93 -23.60 25.39
N VAL A 221 -22.42 -24.46 24.46
CA VAL A 221 -21.49 -24.21 23.34
C VAL A 221 -22.19 -24.03 21.96
N GLU A 222 -21.73 -23.08 21.12
CA GLU A 222 -22.21 -22.83 19.73
C GLU A 222 -21.35 -23.52 18.63
N LYS A 223 -22.00 -23.88 17.49
CA LYS A 223 -21.49 -24.67 16.34
C LYS A 223 -20.78 -23.83 15.25
N PRO A 224 -19.95 -24.41 14.36
CA PRO A 224 -19.19 -23.66 13.34
C PRO A 224 -19.98 -23.36 12.04
N LYS A 225 -19.64 -22.23 11.41
CA LYS A 225 -20.30 -21.64 10.22
C LYS A 225 -20.00 -22.38 8.90
N VAL A 226 -21.03 -22.41 8.05
CA VAL A 226 -21.10 -23.00 6.70
C VAL A 226 -20.25 -22.22 5.68
N ASN A 227 -19.55 -22.94 4.82
CA ASN A 227 -18.67 -22.45 3.76
C ASN A 227 -19.50 -21.92 2.56
N LEU A 228 -19.29 -20.66 2.16
CA LEU A 228 -20.00 -19.98 1.07
C LEU A 228 -19.07 -19.88 -0.17
N TYR A 229 -19.12 -20.87 -1.06
CA TYR A 229 -18.65 -20.69 -2.44
C TYR A 229 -19.69 -21.30 -3.40
N PRO A 230 -20.11 -20.58 -4.45
CA PRO A 230 -21.08 -21.08 -5.41
C PRO A 230 -20.41 -22.08 -6.36
N PHE A 231 -21.15 -23.16 -6.60
CA PHE A 231 -20.85 -24.28 -7.49
C PHE A 231 -20.34 -23.83 -8.86
N LEU A 232 -19.20 -24.38 -9.30
CA LEU A 232 -18.78 -24.35 -10.70
C LEU A 232 -19.77 -25.16 -11.55
N PRO A 233 -20.13 -24.72 -12.76
CA PRO A 233 -21.00 -25.48 -13.65
C PRO A 233 -20.33 -26.78 -14.11
N PRO A 234 -21.10 -27.88 -14.32
CA PRO A 234 -20.56 -29.17 -14.72
C PRO A 234 -20.01 -29.08 -16.15
N GLY A 235 -18.69 -29.27 -16.30
CA GLY A 235 -18.03 -29.27 -17.62
C GLY A 235 -16.52 -29.00 -17.62
N TYR A 236 -15.93 -28.54 -16.51
CA TYR A 236 -14.48 -28.42 -16.39
C TYR A 236 -13.87 -29.79 -16.05
N THR A 237 -13.45 -30.53 -17.09
CA THR A 237 -12.43 -31.57 -16.92
C THR A 237 -11.09 -30.94 -17.26
N SER A 238 -10.18 -30.96 -16.29
CA SER A 238 -8.80 -30.54 -16.45
C SER A 238 -8.12 -31.50 -17.43
N ARG A 239 -8.00 -31.10 -18.70
CA ARG A 239 -7.18 -31.82 -19.68
C ARG A 239 -5.80 -31.17 -19.67
N THR A 240 -4.87 -31.81 -18.97
CA THR A 240 -3.44 -31.60 -19.14
C THR A 240 -3.05 -32.19 -20.49
N ASP A 241 -2.58 -31.35 -21.40
CA ASP A 241 -1.63 -31.69 -22.47
C ASP A 241 -0.48 -30.68 -22.37
#